data_AF-A0A924X909-F1
#
_entry.id   AF-A0A924X909-F1
#
_cell.length_a   1.000
_cell.length_b   1.000
_cell.length_c   1.000
_cell.angle_alpha   90.00
_cell.angle_beta   90.00
_cell.angle_gamma   90.00
#
_symmetry.space_group_name_H-M   'P 1'
#
loop_
_entity.id
_entity.type
_entity.pdbx_description
1 polymer ?
#
loop_
_entity_poly.entity_id
_entity_poly.type
_entity_poly.pdbx_seq_one_letter_code
_entity_poly.pdbx_strand_id
1 'polypeptide(L)'
;MIKPTVAWAPLPLRIVLGAGMVYHGFPKLFSPEGHQAFAAMLTQIGVPAPNTMSYLVGVVEFFGGMMLVAGAFVGAVSVFLIVDMLVAAFTVHLPNGFSFLNITGMSQGGPTFGMPGYEVNLLYIAGLVSLILSGDGALSFDSRGGKSTATAEEDLAAA
;
A
#
# COMPACT_ATOMS: atom_id res chain seq x y z
N MET A 1 13.81 -5.70 -25.54
CA MET A 1 13.85 -4.22 -25.46
C MET A 1 12.47 -3.72 -25.03
N ILE A 2 12.29 -3.39 -23.74
CA ILE A 2 11.02 -2.82 -23.25
C ILE A 2 10.94 -1.37 -23.73
N LYS A 3 9.82 -0.98 -24.36
CA LYS A 3 9.64 0.41 -24.82
C LYS A 3 9.71 1.35 -23.60
N PRO A 4 10.33 2.54 -23.71
CA PRO A 4 10.49 3.47 -22.59
C PRO A 4 9.19 3.68 -21.82
N THR A 5 8.07 3.85 -22.54
CA THR A 5 6.73 4.06 -21.98
C THR A 5 6.25 2.95 -21.05
N VAL A 6 6.64 1.70 -21.28
CA VAL A 6 6.27 0.56 -20.43
C VAL A 6 7.04 0.58 -19.12
N ALA A 7 8.30 1.05 -19.13
CA ALA A 7 9.08 1.21 -17.90
C ALA A 7 8.50 2.28 -16.97
N TRP A 8 7.81 3.31 -17.50
CA TRP A 8 7.21 4.37 -16.68
C TRP A 8 5.85 3.99 -16.08
N ALA A 9 5.18 2.92 -16.57
CA ALA A 9 3.85 2.55 -16.12
C ALA A 9 3.74 2.22 -14.61
N PRO A 10 4.72 1.55 -13.97
CA PRO A 10 4.68 1.29 -12.53
C PRO A 10 4.86 2.55 -11.67
N LEU A 11 5.50 3.60 -12.18
CA LEU A 11 5.89 4.75 -11.38
C LEU A 11 4.68 5.50 -10.76
N PRO A 12 3.64 5.89 -11.52
CA PRO A 12 2.45 6.52 -10.93
C PRO A 12 1.78 5.66 -9.85
N LEU A 13 1.71 4.34 -10.06
CA LEU A 13 1.16 3.41 -9.07
C LEU A 13 2.01 3.42 -7.79
N ARG A 14 3.33 3.33 -7.91
CA ARG A 14 4.25 3.40 -6.76
C ARG A 14 4.09 4.69 -5.97
N ILE A 15 4.01 5.84 -6.66
CA ILE A 15 3.88 7.14 -6.01
C ILE A 15 2.55 7.25 -5.27
N VAL A 16 1.42 6.98 -5.94
CA VAL A 16 0.09 7.21 -5.35
C VAL A 16 -0.20 6.20 -4.23
N LEU A 17 0.03 4.91 -4.48
CA LEU A 17 -0.22 3.87 -3.49
C LEU A 17 0.75 4.01 -2.32
N GLY A 18 2.03 4.25 -2.59
CA GLY A 18 3.05 4.39 -1.56
C GLY A 18 2.83 5.64 -0.69
N ALA A 19 2.50 6.79 -1.29
CA ALA A 19 2.17 8.01 -0.53
C ALA A 19 0.90 7.82 0.32
N GLY A 20 -0.10 7.12 -0.19
CA GLY A 20 -1.30 6.77 0.56
C GLY A 20 -0.99 5.92 1.80
N MET A 21 -0.17 4.88 1.64
CA MET A 21 0.27 4.04 2.78
C MET A 21 1.09 4.84 3.80
N VAL A 22 1.99 5.73 3.34
CA VAL A 22 2.73 6.64 4.24
C VAL A 22 1.76 7.52 5.03
N TYR A 23 0.75 8.10 4.37
CA TYR A 23 -0.25 8.94 5.00
C TYR A 23 -1.04 8.18 6.09
N HIS A 24 -1.41 6.92 5.85
CA HIS A 24 -2.14 6.10 6.82
C HIS A 24 -1.28 5.57 7.97
N GLY A 25 0.00 5.25 7.70
CA GLY A 25 0.94 4.73 8.69
C GLY A 25 1.52 5.81 9.61
N PHE A 26 1.69 7.04 9.10
CA PHE A 26 2.27 8.15 9.86
C PHE A 26 1.58 8.40 11.21
N PRO A 27 0.25 8.58 11.31
CA PRO A 27 -0.41 8.84 12.59
C PRO A 27 -0.30 7.66 13.56
N LYS A 28 -0.12 6.42 13.08
CA LYS A 28 0.01 5.22 13.93
C LYS A 28 1.37 5.15 14.64
N LEU A 29 2.40 5.77 14.07
CA LEU A 29 3.76 5.77 14.59
C LEU A 29 4.16 7.07 15.28
N PHE A 30 3.69 8.20 14.76
CA PHE A 30 4.23 9.52 15.11
C PHE A 30 3.20 10.46 15.76
N SER A 31 1.95 10.03 15.93
CA SER A 31 0.94 10.76 16.72
C SER A 31 0.43 9.88 17.86
N PRO A 32 0.57 10.30 19.13
CA PRO A 32 -0.06 9.62 20.25
C PRO A 32 -1.57 9.47 20.07
N GLU A 33 -2.24 10.52 19.60
CA GLU A 33 -3.69 10.54 19.38
C GLU A 33 -4.09 9.58 18.24
N GLY A 34 -3.35 9.61 17.12
CA GLY A 34 -3.58 8.72 15.98
C GLY A 34 -3.38 7.25 16.35
N HIS A 35 -2.31 6.95 17.09
CA HIS A 35 -2.05 5.61 17.61
C HIS A 35 -3.19 5.12 18.50
N GLN A 36 -3.62 5.93 19.47
CA GLN A 36 -4.69 5.58 20.39
C GLN A 36 -6.05 5.44 19.69
N ALA A 37 -6.36 6.30 18.71
CA ALA A 37 -7.58 6.20 17.92
C ALA A 37 -7.65 4.88 17.15
N PHE A 38 -6.55 4.48 16.50
CA PHE A 38 -6.50 3.21 15.78
C PHE A 38 -6.52 2.00 16.72
N ALA A 39 -5.78 2.05 17.84
CA ALA A 39 -5.82 0.98 18.85
C ALA A 39 -7.23 0.83 19.47
N ALA A 40 -7.95 1.92 19.70
CA ALA A 40 -9.34 1.89 20.15
C ALA A 40 -10.26 1.22 19.12
N MET A 41 -10.09 1.54 17.83
CA MET A 41 -10.82 0.86 16.75
C MET A 41 -10.50 -0.64 16.71
N LEU A 42 -9.22 -1.02 16.81
CA LEU A 42 -8.78 -2.43 16.87
C LEU A 42 -9.42 -3.17 18.06
N THR A 43 -9.56 -2.49 19.20
CA THR A 43 -10.25 -3.04 20.38
C THR A 43 -11.73 -3.31 20.09
N GLN A 44 -12.41 -2.38 19.41
CA GLN A 44 -13.84 -2.53 19.06
C GLN A 44 -14.10 -3.70 18.12
N ILE A 45 -13.18 -3.99 17.20
CA ILE A 45 -13.27 -5.13 16.28
C ILE A 45 -12.68 -6.43 16.86
N GLY A 46 -12.28 -6.44 18.13
CA GLY A 46 -11.82 -7.64 18.84
C GLY A 46 -10.41 -8.11 18.47
N VAL A 47 -9.56 -7.24 17.91
CA VAL A 47 -8.16 -7.58 17.61
C VAL A 47 -7.34 -7.67 18.90
N PRO A 48 -6.63 -8.78 19.14
CA PRO A 48 -5.79 -8.94 20.33
C PRO A 48 -4.58 -7.99 20.29
N ALA A 49 -4.13 -7.56 21.48
CA ALA A 49 -2.99 -6.64 21.64
C ALA A 49 -3.06 -5.38 20.75
N PRO A 50 -4.14 -4.57 20.86
CA PRO A 50 -4.44 -3.48 19.93
C PRO A 50 -3.34 -2.42 19.83
N ASN A 51 -2.65 -2.09 20.93
CA ASN A 51 -1.53 -1.16 20.90
C ASN A 51 -0.34 -1.71 20.11
N THR A 52 0.00 -2.99 20.31
CA THR A 52 1.08 -3.66 19.56
C THR A 52 0.72 -3.74 18.07
N MET A 53 -0.51 -4.12 17.75
CA MET A 53 -0.99 -4.19 16.36
C MET A 53 -1.02 -2.82 15.68
N SER A 54 -1.35 -1.76 16.41
CA SER A 54 -1.29 -0.39 15.90
C SER A 54 0.13 -0.01 15.45
N TYR A 55 1.16 -0.33 16.24
CA TYR A 55 2.55 -0.13 15.83
C TYR A 55 2.95 -1.02 14.65
N LEU A 56 2.56 -2.31 14.65
CA LEU A 56 2.90 -3.23 13.58
C LEU A 56 2.33 -2.78 12.22
N VAL A 57 1.04 -2.44 12.18
CA VAL A 57 0.38 -1.88 10.99
C VAL A 57 1.05 -0.57 10.58
N GLY A 58 1.29 0.33 11.54
CA GLY A 58 1.97 1.59 11.28
C GLY A 58 3.35 1.42 10.64
N VAL A 59 4.15 0.45 11.10
CA VAL A 59 5.47 0.15 10.51
C VAL A 59 5.32 -0.37 9.08
N VAL A 60 4.41 -1.31 8.84
CA VAL A 60 4.17 -1.90 7.52
C VAL A 60 3.71 -0.84 6.53
N GLU A 61 2.71 -0.05 6.87
CA GLU A 61 2.17 1.01 6.00
C GLU A 61 3.21 2.12 5.75
N PHE A 62 3.83 2.65 6.81
CA PHE A 62 4.73 3.80 6.68
C PHE A 62 6.02 3.44 5.94
N PHE A 63 6.75 2.43 6.41
CA PHE A 63 8.02 2.05 5.79
C PHE A 63 7.80 1.31 4.48
N GLY A 64 6.77 0.45 4.38
CA GLY A 64 6.39 -0.19 3.13
C GLY A 64 5.99 0.82 2.06
N GLY A 65 5.21 1.86 2.43
CA GLY A 65 4.86 2.95 1.54
C GLY A 65 6.07 3.75 1.05
N MET A 66 7.01 4.08 1.94
CA MET A 66 8.26 4.77 1.56
C MET A 66 9.12 3.91 0.62
N MET A 67 9.26 2.62 0.91
CA MET A 67 9.99 1.67 0.05
C MET A 67 9.32 1.56 -1.32
N LEU A 68 7.98 1.54 -1.36
CA LEU A 68 7.23 1.52 -2.61
C LEU A 68 7.47 2.78 -3.44
N VAL A 69 7.40 3.98 -2.85
CA VAL A 69 7.71 5.25 -3.53
C VAL A 69 9.13 5.24 -4.08
N ALA A 70 10.10 4.82 -3.27
CA ALA A 70 11.49 4.68 -3.66
C ALA A 70 11.71 3.64 -4.77
N GLY A 71 10.77 2.71 -4.93
CA GLY A 71 10.93 1.55 -5.80
C GLY A 71 11.99 0.60 -5.25
N ALA A 72 12.00 0.38 -3.94
CA ALA A 72 12.87 -0.59 -3.28
C ALA A 72 12.03 -1.77 -2.78
N PHE A 73 12.49 -2.99 -3.04
CA PHE A 73 11.81 -4.23 -2.69
C PHE A 73 10.34 -4.30 -3.16
N VAL A 74 10.02 -3.74 -4.33
CA VAL A 74 8.65 -3.43 -4.78
C VAL A 74 7.72 -4.64 -4.64
N GLY A 75 8.13 -5.80 -5.13
CA GLY A 75 7.33 -7.02 -5.05
C GLY A 75 7.09 -7.48 -3.61
N ALA A 76 8.14 -7.49 -2.77
CA ALA A 76 8.05 -7.95 -1.39
C ALA A 76 7.19 -7.01 -0.53
N VAL A 77 7.41 -5.70 -0.61
CA VAL A 77 6.61 -4.73 0.16
C VAL A 77 5.16 -4.71 -0.31
N SER A 78 4.91 -4.94 -1.59
CA SER A 78 3.54 -5.03 -2.12
C SER A 78 2.76 -6.19 -1.49
N VAL A 79 3.40 -7.34 -1.22
CA VAL A 79 2.75 -8.46 -0.53
C VAL A 79 2.32 -8.08 0.89
N PHE A 80 3.19 -7.43 1.67
CA PHE A 80 2.84 -6.99 3.02
C PHE A 80 1.70 -5.97 3.01
N LEU A 81 1.74 -5.01 2.10
CA LEU A 81 0.68 -4.01 1.94
C LEU A 81 -0.64 -4.63 1.44
N ILE A 82 -0.61 -5.67 0.60
CA ILE A 82 -1.82 -6.42 0.20
C ILE A 82 -2.43 -7.12 1.42
N VAL A 83 -1.62 -7.78 2.25
CA VAL A 83 -2.11 -8.45 3.46
C VAL A 83 -2.78 -7.44 4.39
N ASP A 84 -2.16 -6.27 4.61
CA ASP A 84 -2.74 -5.19 5.40
C ASP A 84 -4.10 -4.72 4.83
N MET A 85 -4.18 -4.48 3.52
CA MET A 85 -5.42 -4.08 2.86
C MET A 85 -6.50 -5.16 2.91
N LEU A 86 -6.14 -6.45 2.84
CA LEU A 86 -7.09 -7.56 2.98
C LEU A 86 -7.65 -7.61 4.40
N VAL A 87 -6.81 -7.48 5.43
CA VAL A 87 -7.27 -7.43 6.82
C VAL A 87 -8.24 -6.26 7.01
N ALA A 88 -7.84 -5.04 6.60
CA ALA A 88 -8.70 -3.86 6.68
C ALA A 88 -10.02 -4.05 5.92
N ALA A 89 -9.99 -4.64 4.72
CA ALA A 89 -11.18 -4.94 3.94
C ALA A 89 -12.12 -5.88 4.71
N PHE A 90 -11.65 -7.02 5.20
CA PHE A 90 -12.50 -8.03 5.83
C PHE A 90 -12.99 -7.64 7.22
N THR A 91 -12.19 -6.89 8.00
CA THR A 91 -12.54 -6.58 9.39
C THR A 91 -13.25 -5.24 9.56
N VAL A 92 -12.98 -4.26 8.70
CA VAL A 92 -13.52 -2.89 8.84
C VAL A 92 -14.51 -2.57 7.73
N HIS A 93 -14.16 -2.80 6.46
CA HIS A 93 -14.90 -2.21 5.35
C HIS A 93 -15.96 -3.11 4.72
N LEU A 94 -15.79 -4.43 4.74
CA LEU A 94 -16.73 -5.39 4.15
C LEU A 94 -18.15 -5.27 4.71
N PRO A 95 -18.36 -5.08 6.04
CA PRO A 95 -19.69 -4.88 6.59
C PRO A 95 -20.41 -3.63 6.07
N ASN A 96 -19.68 -2.67 5.51
CA ASN A 96 -20.19 -1.38 5.02
C ASN A 96 -20.54 -1.41 3.51
N GLY A 97 -20.43 -2.57 2.86
CA GLY A 97 -20.71 -2.71 1.42
C GLY A 97 -19.57 -2.19 0.54
N PHE A 98 -19.83 -2.08 -0.76
CA PHE A 98 -18.79 -1.76 -1.75
C PHE A 98 -18.36 -0.29 -1.70
N SER A 99 -19.32 0.64 -1.79
CA SER A 99 -19.06 2.06 -2.08
C SER A 99 -18.13 2.74 -1.07
N PHE A 100 -17.07 3.40 -1.56
CA PHE A 100 -16.15 4.16 -0.70
C PHE A 100 -16.83 5.34 0.00
N LEU A 101 -17.85 5.94 -0.62
CA LEU A 101 -18.60 7.05 -0.02
C LEU A 101 -19.54 6.56 1.07
N ASN A 102 -20.10 5.36 0.92
CA ASN A 102 -21.15 4.80 1.77
C ASN A 102 -22.21 5.83 2.17
N ILE A 103 -23.03 6.27 1.21
CA ILE A 103 -24.12 7.22 1.48
C ILE A 103 -25.24 6.50 2.22
N THR A 104 -25.42 6.85 3.49
CA THR A 104 -26.40 6.23 4.40
C THR A 104 -27.73 6.96 4.44
N GLY A 105 -27.80 8.17 3.86
CA GLY A 105 -28.99 8.99 3.86
C GLY A 105 -28.78 10.35 3.20
N MET A 106 -29.82 11.18 3.25
CA MET A 106 -29.85 12.53 2.69
C MET A 106 -30.38 13.51 3.74
N SER A 107 -29.65 14.61 3.92
CA SER A 107 -30.05 15.74 4.76
C SER A 107 -30.26 16.99 3.92
N GLN A 108 -30.82 18.07 4.49
CA GLN A 108 -30.92 19.35 3.80
C GLN A 108 -29.55 19.94 3.41
N GLY A 109 -28.47 19.53 4.07
CA GLY A 109 -27.09 19.93 3.78
C GLY A 109 -26.34 19.02 2.81
N GLY A 110 -26.99 17.98 2.26
CA GLY A 110 -26.36 17.01 1.37
C GLY A 110 -26.33 15.57 1.93
N PRO A 111 -25.56 14.67 1.27
CA PRO A 111 -25.49 13.26 1.64
C PRO A 111 -24.87 13.06 3.03
N THR A 112 -25.43 12.12 3.78
CA THR A 112 -24.84 11.65 5.04
C THR A 112 -23.97 10.43 4.77
N PHE A 113 -22.72 10.47 5.23
CA PHE A 113 -21.74 9.41 4.97
C PHE A 113 -21.61 8.48 6.17
N GLY A 114 -21.62 7.18 5.90
CA GLY A 114 -21.26 6.14 6.85
C GLY A 114 -19.76 5.85 6.82
N MET A 115 -19.36 4.75 7.46
CA MET A 115 -17.99 4.25 7.34
C MET A 115 -17.74 3.79 5.89
N PRO A 116 -16.61 4.13 5.26
CA PRO A 116 -16.33 3.72 3.88
C PRO A 116 -16.45 2.22 3.64
N GLY A 117 -16.96 1.85 2.47
CA GLY A 117 -16.93 0.48 1.96
C GLY A 117 -15.56 0.05 1.45
N TYR A 118 -15.44 -1.21 1.02
CA TYR A 118 -14.16 -1.85 0.69
C TYR A 118 -13.63 -1.57 -0.72
N GLU A 119 -14.30 -0.72 -1.50
CA GLU A 119 -13.89 -0.32 -2.86
C GLU A 119 -12.45 0.19 -2.92
N VAL A 120 -12.05 1.07 -1.98
CA VAL A 120 -10.67 1.62 -1.96
C VAL A 120 -9.64 0.54 -1.65
N ASN A 121 -9.93 -0.39 -0.73
CA ASN A 121 -9.04 -1.52 -0.45
C ASN A 121 -8.77 -2.34 -1.71
N LEU A 122 -9.80 -2.60 -2.53
CA LEU A 122 -9.64 -3.33 -3.79
C LEU A 122 -8.81 -2.55 -4.81
N LEU A 123 -8.95 -1.22 -4.88
CA LEU A 123 -8.12 -0.40 -5.75
C LEU A 123 -6.64 -0.44 -5.33
N TYR A 124 -6.36 -0.40 -4.02
CA TYR A 124 -4.99 -0.60 -3.52
C TYR A 124 -4.47 -1.99 -3.87
N ILE A 125 -5.23 -3.04 -3.58
CA ILE A 125 -4.83 -4.42 -3.86
C ILE A 125 -4.58 -4.62 -5.36
N ALA A 126 -5.47 -4.15 -6.22
CA ALA A 126 -5.32 -4.26 -7.68
C ALA A 126 -4.07 -3.51 -8.17
N GLY A 127 -3.80 -2.31 -7.64
CA GLY A 127 -2.61 -1.54 -7.96
C GLY A 127 -1.31 -2.24 -7.50
N LEU A 128 -1.30 -2.79 -6.28
CA LEU A 128 -0.17 -3.54 -5.74
C LEU A 128 0.08 -4.85 -6.48
N VAL A 129 -0.98 -5.58 -6.86
CA VAL A 129 -0.88 -6.77 -7.74
C VAL A 129 -0.32 -6.37 -9.10
N SER A 130 -0.77 -5.26 -9.68
CA SER A 130 -0.21 -4.73 -10.93
C SER A 130 1.29 -4.47 -10.82
N LEU A 131 1.77 -3.93 -9.69
CA LEU A 131 3.19 -3.73 -9.43
C LEU A 131 3.97 -5.05 -9.31
N ILE A 132 3.40 -6.07 -8.66
CA ILE A 132 4.01 -7.41 -8.61
C ILE A 132 4.15 -8.01 -10.02
N LEU A 133 3.15 -7.83 -10.88
CA LEU A 133 3.12 -8.40 -12.23
C LEU A 133 3.97 -7.63 -13.24
N SER A 134 4.02 -6.29 -13.11
CA SER A 134 4.72 -5.41 -14.06
C SER A 134 6.16 -5.08 -13.65
N GLY A 135 6.53 -5.32 -12.40
CA GLY A 135 7.85 -5.05 -11.85
C GLY A 135 7.99 -3.63 -11.27
N ASP A 136 9.24 -3.25 -11.06
CA ASP A 136 9.67 -2.07 -10.33
C ASP A 136 9.65 -0.77 -11.15
N GLY A 137 9.90 -0.86 -12.46
CA GLY A 137 9.79 0.25 -13.40
C GLY A 137 10.86 1.34 -13.25
N ALA A 138 10.69 2.43 -13.99
CA ALA A 138 11.65 3.53 -14.08
C ALA A 138 11.85 4.24 -12.74
N LEU A 139 13.08 4.69 -12.46
CA LEU A 139 13.47 5.36 -11.20
C LEU A 139 13.38 4.49 -9.94
N SER A 140 13.20 3.17 -10.08
CA SER A 140 13.30 2.24 -8.96
C SER A 140 14.76 2.03 -8.53
N PHE A 141 14.99 1.86 -7.22
CA PHE A 141 16.27 1.40 -6.69
C PHE A 141 16.59 -0.06 -7.03
N ASP A 142 15.58 -0.93 -7.12
CA ASP A 142 15.75 -2.34 -7.49
C ASP A 142 16.41 -2.47 -8.89
N SER A 143 15.99 -1.65 -9.86
CA SER A 143 16.56 -1.62 -11.22
C SER A 143 18.05 -1.23 -11.29
N ARG A 144 18.60 -0.59 -10.24
CA ARG A 144 19.99 -0.13 -10.19
C ARG A 144 20.96 -1.22 -9.70
N GLY A 145 20.47 -2.24 -8.99
CA GLY A 145 21.29 -3.33 -8.45
C GLY A 145 21.53 -4.50 -9.40
N GLY A 146 20.71 -4.68 -10.43
CA GLY A 146 20.71 -5.86 -11.31
C GLY A 146 21.67 -5.84 -12.51
N LYS A 147 22.46 -4.78 -12.70
CA LYS A 147 23.33 -4.64 -13.89
C LYS A 147 24.71 -5.29 -13.76
N SER A 148 25.06 -5.86 -12.61
CA SER A 148 26.43 -6.34 -12.35
C SER A 148 26.73 -7.76 -12.87
N THR A 149 25.73 -8.54 -13.27
CA THR A 149 25.94 -9.94 -13.69
C THR A 149 25.89 -10.15 -15.21
N ALA A 150 25.16 -9.31 -15.94
CA ALA A 150 25.07 -9.44 -17.40
C ALA A 150 26.37 -9.04 -18.13
N THR A 151 27.11 -8.06 -17.61
CA THR A 151 28.40 -7.65 -18.19
C THR A 151 29.48 -8.69 -17.97
N ALA A 152 29.42 -9.45 -16.86
CA ALA A 152 30.41 -10.48 -16.57
C ALA A 152 30.27 -11.71 -17.48
N GLU A 153 29.05 -12.09 -17.89
CA GLU A 153 28.85 -13.20 -18.83
C GLU A 153 29.13 -12.80 -20.29
N GLU A 154 28.87 -11.55 -20.68
CA GLU A 154 29.25 -11.02 -22.00
C GLU A 154 30.78 -10.86 -22.14
N ASP A 155 31.47 -10.41 -21.09
CA ASP A 155 32.94 -10.29 -21.08
C ASP A 155 33.64 -11.65 -21.04
N LEU A 156 33.03 -12.68 -20.42
CA LEU A 156 33.58 -14.05 -20.41
C LEU A 156 33.31 -14.80 -21.72
N ALA A 157 32.23 -14.50 -22.41
CA ALA A 157 31.91 -15.09 -23.72
C ALA A 157 32.70 -14.43 -24.88
N ALA A 158 33.29 -13.27 -24.63
CA ALA A 158 34.14 -12.53 -25.57
C ALA A 158 35.66 -12.78 -25.39
N ALA A 159 36.06 -13.63 -24.42
CA ALA A 159 37.44 -14.04 -24.15
C ALA A 159 37.71 -15.49 -24.59
#